data_AF-A0AA42QBQ3-F1
#
_entry.id   AF-A0AA42QBQ3-F1
#
_cell.length_a   1.000
_cell.length_b   1.000
_cell.length_c   1.000
_cell.angle_alpha   90.00
_cell.angle_beta   90.00
_cell.angle_gamma   90.00
#
_symmetry.space_group_name_H-M   'P 1'
#
loop_
_entity.id
_entity.type
_entity.pdbx_description
1 polymer ?
#
loop_
_entity_poly.entity_id
_entity_poly.type
_entity_poly.pdbx_seq_one_letter_code
_entity_poly.pdbx_strand_id
1 'polypeptide(L)'
;MIDFWLPAGLLLLTALAFLLIPVLRIRKLQAEEDRTALNVTLYQERLQELENQLQAGVLDDAQMEAGRAEAARELLDDTEGVQRRSSVLGGKIPLISALLVPVLGVALYLHWGAADEVVQARQLAAAQPQSIEEMTARLEQTVQQQPDSAEAWYFLGRTYMAQERAADAAKAFGRAVDVAGRAPELLGQWAQALYFAEGKQWNEQLQALTDEALQADPEEVTSLGLLGIAAYESQRYADAVRYWERLVAVLPEQDPSRAAIAGGIERARQQMAEGEQPSAAAEPDAKVQALQVSVSLAPDVQQNVQPDDAVFIFARSLSGPPVPLAVKRLKVSDLPAQVSLSDVDAMMPQLKISQFDQVQLVARISRAGNATQGEWIGQSGPVANSATDLQTLLIDSRDGQPQ
;
A
#
# COMPACT_ATOMS: atom_id res chain seq x y z
N MET A 1 9.81 20.25 -30.06
CA MET A 1 10.59 21.52 -30.12
C MET A 1 9.73 22.71 -30.54
N ILE A 2 8.99 22.62 -31.66
CA ILE A 2 8.18 23.75 -32.17
C ILE A 2 7.16 24.25 -31.14
N ASP A 3 6.53 23.36 -30.38
CA ASP A 3 5.44 23.69 -29.43
C ASP A 3 5.84 24.66 -28.31
N PHE A 4 7.13 24.75 -27.97
CA PHE A 4 7.64 25.70 -26.96
C PHE A 4 8.14 27.00 -27.61
N TRP A 5 8.91 26.89 -28.69
CA TRP A 5 9.52 28.05 -29.34
C TRP A 5 8.48 28.95 -30.04
N LEU A 6 7.36 28.38 -30.49
CA LEU A 6 6.29 29.11 -31.17
C LEU A 6 5.55 30.08 -30.22
N PRO A 7 5.02 29.67 -29.04
CA PRO A 7 4.43 30.60 -28.09
C PRO A 7 5.45 31.57 -27.48
N ALA A 8 6.69 31.12 -27.21
CA ALA A 8 7.75 32.01 -26.71
C ALA A 8 8.10 33.12 -27.73
N GLY A 9 8.22 32.76 -29.01
CA GLY A 9 8.43 33.72 -30.10
C GLY A 9 7.26 34.69 -30.27
N LEU A 10 6.02 34.22 -30.12
CA LEU A 10 4.82 35.07 -30.18
C LEU A 10 4.79 36.11 -29.06
N LEU A 11 5.11 35.70 -27.83
CA LEU A 11 5.22 36.61 -26.67
C LEU A 11 6.34 37.64 -26.86
N LEU A 12 7.47 37.23 -27.43
CA LEU A 12 8.56 38.14 -27.74
C LEU A 12 8.17 39.18 -28.81
N LEU A 13 7.50 38.74 -29.88
CA LEU A 13 7.03 39.62 -30.94
C LEU A 13 6.00 40.64 -30.45
N THR A 14 5.08 40.20 -29.58
CA THR A 14 4.10 41.11 -28.96
C THR A 14 4.78 42.14 -28.06
N ALA A 15 5.74 41.74 -27.22
CA ALA A 15 6.53 42.67 -26.41
C ALA A 15 7.33 43.68 -27.27
N LEU A 16 7.95 43.22 -28.35
CA LEU A 16 8.66 44.05 -29.32
C LEU A 16 7.74 45.06 -30.02
N ALA A 17 6.52 44.64 -30.37
CA ALA A 17 5.53 45.52 -30.99
C ALA A 17 5.15 46.69 -30.06
N PHE A 18 4.94 46.41 -28.78
CA PHE A 18 4.67 47.46 -27.77
C PHE A 18 5.82 48.48 -27.64
N LEU A 19 7.08 48.04 -27.80
CA LEU A 19 8.24 48.94 -27.75
C LEU A 19 8.48 49.71 -29.06
N LEU A 20 8.32 49.06 -30.22
CA LEU A 20 8.69 49.63 -31.52
C LEU A 20 7.59 50.49 -32.14
N ILE A 21 6.31 50.15 -31.96
CA ILE A 21 5.19 50.90 -32.57
C ILE A 21 5.15 52.37 -32.12
N PRO A 22 5.28 52.70 -30.82
CA PRO A 22 5.28 54.09 -30.38
C PRO A 22 6.48 54.87 -30.93
N VAL A 23 7.67 54.27 -30.94
CA VAL A 23 8.91 54.91 -31.40
C VAL A 23 8.87 55.21 -32.90
N LEU A 24 8.28 54.32 -33.70
CA LEU A 24 8.13 54.50 -35.14
C LEU A 24 7.01 55.49 -35.49
N ARG A 25 5.89 55.49 -34.74
CA ARG A 25 4.76 56.41 -35.00
C ARG A 25 5.03 57.84 -34.53
N ILE A 26 5.60 58.02 -33.34
CA ILE A 26 5.84 59.36 -32.76
C ILE A 26 6.86 60.15 -33.61
N ARG A 27 7.91 59.49 -34.11
CA ARG A 27 8.89 60.13 -35.01
C ARG A 27 8.31 60.63 -36.32
N LYS A 28 7.27 59.97 -36.84
CA LYS A 28 6.69 60.29 -38.14
C LYS A 28 5.70 61.46 -38.05
N LEU A 29 4.97 61.57 -36.94
CA LEU A 29 3.99 62.63 -36.71
C LEU A 29 4.65 63.95 -36.25
N GLN A 30 5.67 63.90 -35.40
CA GLN A 30 6.29 65.12 -34.84
C GLN A 30 7.23 65.86 -35.80
N ALA A 31 7.68 65.22 -36.88
CA ALA A 31 8.76 65.76 -37.71
C ALA A 31 8.29 66.70 -38.84
N GLU A 32 7.06 66.55 -39.34
CA GLU A 32 6.59 67.28 -40.52
C GLU A 32 5.35 68.15 -40.27
N GLU A 33 4.44 67.75 -39.37
CA GLU A 33 3.13 68.40 -39.24
C GLU A 33 3.14 69.61 -38.28
N ASP A 34 3.78 69.51 -37.12
CA ASP A 34 3.64 70.52 -36.05
C ASP A 34 4.35 71.85 -36.32
N ARG A 35 5.41 71.89 -37.14
CA ARG A 35 6.24 73.10 -37.29
C ARG A 35 5.89 73.93 -38.51
N THR A 36 5.67 73.28 -39.65
CA THR A 36 5.23 73.97 -40.87
C THR A 36 3.79 74.46 -40.70
N ALA A 37 2.91 73.67 -40.06
CA ALA A 37 1.55 74.11 -39.78
C ALA A 37 1.54 75.31 -38.82
N LEU A 38 2.34 75.28 -37.74
CA LEU A 38 2.40 76.37 -36.77
C LEU A 38 2.93 77.68 -37.39
N ASN A 39 4.02 77.62 -38.17
CA ASN A 39 4.59 78.81 -38.81
C ASN A 39 3.62 79.40 -39.85
N VAL A 40 2.93 78.56 -40.62
CA VAL A 40 1.89 79.00 -41.57
C VAL A 40 0.70 79.61 -40.83
N THR A 41 0.27 79.06 -39.69
CA THR A 41 -0.84 79.65 -38.91
C THR A 41 -0.48 81.02 -38.36
N LEU A 42 0.75 81.21 -37.86
CA LEU A 42 1.22 82.48 -37.32
C LEU A 42 1.29 83.56 -38.43
N TYR A 43 1.71 83.17 -39.64
CA TYR A 43 1.68 84.04 -40.82
C TYR A 43 0.25 84.47 -41.20
N GLN A 44 -0.70 83.53 -41.18
CA GLN A 44 -2.12 83.84 -41.47
C GLN A 44 -2.72 84.80 -40.45
N GLU A 45 -2.42 84.61 -39.16
CA GLU A 45 -2.86 85.52 -38.08
C GLU A 45 -2.32 86.93 -38.29
N ARG A 46 -1.02 87.06 -38.64
CA ARG A 46 -0.39 88.35 -38.98
C ARG A 46 -1.05 89.03 -40.17
N LEU A 47 -1.40 88.29 -41.23
CA LEU A 47 -2.10 88.86 -42.38
C LEU A 47 -3.48 89.38 -42.02
N GLN A 48 -4.21 88.63 -41.19
CA GLN A 48 -5.55 89.02 -40.74
C GLN A 48 -5.50 90.26 -39.84
N GLU A 49 -4.48 90.38 -38.99
CA GLU A 49 -4.25 91.58 -38.18
C GLU A 49 -4.00 92.81 -39.07
N LEU A 50 -3.14 92.70 -40.09
CA LEU A 50 -2.86 93.78 -41.04
C LEU A 50 -4.12 94.20 -41.81
N GLU A 51 -4.96 93.23 -42.22
CA GLU A 51 -6.21 93.51 -42.92
C GLU A 51 -7.23 94.23 -42.04
N ASN A 52 -7.34 93.84 -40.77
CA ASN A 52 -8.18 94.54 -39.79
C ASN A 52 -7.72 95.99 -39.57
N GLN A 53 -6.40 96.23 -39.55
CA GLN A 53 -5.83 97.57 -39.39
C GLN A 53 -6.07 98.46 -40.63
N LEU A 54 -6.05 97.88 -41.83
CA LEU A 54 -6.43 98.57 -43.08
C LEU A 54 -7.92 98.96 -43.05
N GLN A 55 -8.80 98.04 -42.66
CA GLN A 55 -10.25 98.31 -42.55
C GLN A 55 -10.56 99.35 -41.47
N ALA A 56 -9.79 99.39 -40.39
CA ALA A 56 -9.89 100.41 -39.35
C ALA A 56 -9.32 101.78 -39.77
N GLY A 57 -8.75 101.89 -40.97
CA GLY A 57 -8.14 103.12 -41.50
C GLY A 57 -6.83 103.51 -40.81
N VAL A 58 -6.18 102.57 -40.11
CA VAL A 58 -4.91 102.79 -39.41
C VAL A 58 -3.73 102.66 -40.37
N LEU A 59 -3.85 101.81 -41.39
CA LEU A 59 -2.85 101.59 -42.44
C LEU A 59 -3.35 102.11 -43.78
N ASP A 60 -2.42 102.50 -44.66
CA ASP A 60 -2.68 102.72 -46.09
C ASP A 60 -2.31 101.49 -46.94
N ASP A 61 -2.73 101.48 -48.21
CA ASP A 61 -2.48 100.35 -49.12
C ASP A 61 -0.98 100.07 -49.34
N ALA A 62 -0.12 101.10 -49.27
CA ALA A 62 1.32 100.94 -49.46
C ALA A 62 1.97 100.28 -48.22
N GLN A 63 1.52 100.65 -47.03
CA GLN A 63 1.93 100.05 -45.76
C GLN A 63 1.44 98.60 -45.62
N MET A 64 0.24 98.28 -46.13
CA MET A 64 -0.28 96.92 -46.18
C MET A 64 0.64 96.00 -47.01
N GLU A 65 1.01 96.42 -48.22
CA GLU A 65 1.88 95.63 -49.10
C GLU A 65 3.29 95.46 -48.52
N ALA A 66 3.82 96.50 -47.85
CA ALA A 66 5.09 96.41 -47.15
C ALA A 66 5.04 95.40 -45.98
N GLY A 67 3.98 95.44 -45.17
CA GLY A 67 3.78 94.51 -44.06
C GLY A 67 3.60 93.07 -44.50
N ARG A 68 2.89 92.84 -45.62
CA ARG A 68 2.76 91.50 -46.24
C ARG A 68 4.12 90.97 -46.69
N ALA A 69 4.93 91.79 -47.34
CA ALA A 69 6.25 91.39 -47.83
C ALA A 69 7.22 91.05 -46.68
N GLU A 70 7.11 91.75 -45.55
CA GLU A 70 7.90 91.47 -44.35
C GLU A 70 7.48 90.14 -43.69
N ALA A 71 6.18 89.93 -43.48
CA ALA A 71 5.65 88.67 -42.94
C ALA A 71 6.01 87.46 -43.82
N ALA A 72 6.02 87.63 -45.14
CA ALA A 72 6.43 86.57 -46.07
C ALA A 72 7.93 86.26 -45.99
N ARG A 73 8.78 87.28 -45.76
CA ARG A 73 10.22 87.09 -45.54
C ARG A 73 10.50 86.40 -44.21
N GLU A 74 9.80 86.78 -43.16
CA GLU A 74 9.94 86.16 -41.83
C GLU A 74 9.55 84.68 -41.87
N LEU A 75 8.46 84.33 -42.56
CA LEU A 75 8.07 82.93 -42.79
C LEU A 75 9.16 82.14 -43.54
N LEU A 76 9.76 82.74 -44.57
CA LEU A 76 10.84 82.11 -45.34
C LEU A 76 12.11 81.89 -44.49
N ASP A 77 12.53 82.91 -43.74
CA ASP A 77 13.73 82.85 -42.88
C ASP A 77 13.56 81.80 -41.75
N ASP A 78 12.38 81.74 -41.14
CA ASP A 78 12.03 80.73 -40.12
C ASP A 78 11.93 79.30 -40.69
N THR A 79 11.70 79.15 -42.00
CA THR A 79 11.74 77.84 -42.67
C THR A 79 13.15 77.39 -43.06
N GLU A 80 14.11 78.32 -43.25
CA GLU A 80 15.48 77.99 -43.67
C GLU A 80 16.48 77.83 -42.49
N GLY A 81 16.19 78.42 -41.32
CA GLY A 81 17.22 78.72 -40.30
C GLY A 81 17.50 77.76 -39.13
N VAL A 82 16.86 76.60 -38.96
CA VAL A 82 17.03 75.83 -37.69
C VAL A 82 17.83 74.53 -37.84
N GLN A 83 19.13 74.60 -37.52
CA GLN A 83 19.98 73.43 -37.30
C GLN A 83 19.41 72.50 -36.22
N ARG A 84 19.18 71.23 -36.60
CA ARG A 84 18.72 70.13 -35.72
C ARG A 84 19.65 69.94 -34.52
N ARG A 85 19.28 70.47 -33.35
CA ARG A 85 19.69 69.88 -32.06
C ARG A 85 18.72 68.77 -31.70
N SER A 86 18.89 67.60 -32.33
CA SER A 86 18.23 66.38 -31.87
C SER A 86 18.98 65.87 -30.63
N SER A 87 18.32 65.74 -29.48
CA SER A 87 18.92 65.06 -28.33
C SER A 87 19.12 63.58 -28.70
N VAL A 88 20.38 63.19 -28.93
CA VAL A 88 20.75 61.88 -29.48
C VAL A 88 20.39 60.72 -28.53
N LEU A 89 20.15 61.00 -27.24
CA LEU A 89 19.91 59.97 -26.23
C LEU A 89 18.51 59.36 -26.22
N GLY A 90 17.45 60.04 -26.70
CA GLY A 90 16.07 59.49 -26.60
C GLY A 90 15.71 58.46 -27.68
N GLY A 91 16.44 58.47 -28.80
CA GLY A 91 16.02 57.76 -30.02
C GLY A 91 16.65 56.39 -30.26
N LYS A 92 17.80 56.11 -29.63
CA LYS A 92 18.56 54.85 -29.87
C LYS A 92 18.35 53.83 -28.76
N ILE A 93 18.07 54.27 -27.53
CA ILE A 93 17.84 53.40 -26.37
C ILE A 93 16.72 52.37 -26.61
N PRO A 94 15.50 52.74 -27.04
CA PRO A 94 14.45 51.73 -27.24
C PRO A 94 14.78 50.75 -28.38
N LEU A 95 15.57 51.18 -29.37
CA LEU A 95 16.02 50.32 -30.47
C LEU A 95 17.08 49.32 -30.00
N ILE A 96 18.02 49.78 -29.16
CA ILE A 96 19.03 48.93 -28.53
C ILE A 96 18.35 47.95 -27.58
N SER A 97 17.42 48.40 -26.74
CA SER A 97 16.64 47.54 -25.86
C SER A 97 15.82 46.51 -26.63
N ALA A 98 15.20 46.89 -27.76
CA ALA A 98 14.47 45.97 -28.63
C ALA A 98 15.34 44.84 -29.19
N LEU A 99 16.63 45.08 -29.44
CA LEU A 99 17.56 44.03 -29.88
C LEU A 99 18.16 43.25 -28.70
N LEU A 100 18.55 43.95 -27.64
CA LEU A 100 19.34 43.38 -26.55
C LEU A 100 18.50 42.50 -25.63
N VAL A 101 17.23 42.86 -25.38
CA VAL A 101 16.33 42.09 -24.52
C VAL A 101 16.06 40.68 -25.08
N PRO A 102 15.71 40.49 -26.37
CA PRO A 102 15.58 39.15 -26.95
C PRO A 102 16.86 38.34 -26.91
N VAL A 103 17.99 38.94 -27.29
CA VAL A 103 19.28 38.25 -27.33
C VAL A 103 19.67 37.78 -25.93
N LEU A 104 19.51 38.65 -24.92
CA LEU A 104 19.81 38.31 -23.54
C LEU A 104 18.84 37.25 -23.01
N GLY A 105 17.54 37.36 -23.32
CA GLY A 105 16.53 36.38 -22.92
C GLY A 105 16.81 34.99 -23.49
N VAL A 106 17.15 34.90 -24.78
CA VAL A 106 17.56 33.64 -25.41
C VAL A 106 18.86 33.12 -24.80
N ALA A 107 19.87 33.97 -24.60
CA ALA A 107 21.15 33.55 -24.03
C ALA A 107 21.00 33.01 -22.59
N LEU A 108 20.23 33.69 -21.74
CA LEU A 108 19.93 33.24 -20.39
C LEU A 108 19.13 31.94 -20.38
N TYR A 109 18.17 31.79 -21.30
CA TYR A 109 17.42 30.56 -21.45
C TYR A 109 18.28 29.40 -21.98
N LEU A 110 19.24 29.65 -22.87
CA LEU A 110 20.18 28.60 -23.30
C LEU A 110 21.16 28.21 -22.19
N HIS A 111 21.43 29.10 -21.23
CA HIS A 111 22.33 28.83 -20.11
C HIS A 111 21.64 28.12 -18.92
N TRP A 112 20.38 28.49 -18.62
CA TRP A 112 19.64 27.97 -17.46
C TRP A 112 18.36 27.21 -17.79
N GLY A 113 17.93 27.21 -19.04
CA GLY A 113 16.68 26.56 -19.45
C GLY A 113 16.83 25.06 -19.62
N ALA A 114 15.75 24.34 -19.31
CA ALA A 114 15.66 22.88 -19.36
C ALA A 114 14.74 22.40 -20.50
N ALA A 115 14.73 23.11 -21.64
CA ALA A 115 13.80 22.85 -22.75
C ALA A 115 13.89 21.40 -23.24
N ASP A 116 15.11 20.91 -23.41
CA ASP A 116 15.39 19.58 -23.92
C ASP A 116 15.05 18.51 -22.89
N GLU A 117 15.29 18.77 -21.60
CA GLU A 117 14.90 17.87 -20.51
C GLU A 117 13.39 17.72 -20.43
N VAL A 118 12.62 18.80 -20.59
CA VAL A 118 11.14 18.75 -20.62
C VAL A 118 10.64 17.96 -21.83
N VAL A 119 11.27 18.12 -23.00
CA VAL A 119 10.91 17.35 -24.20
C VAL A 119 11.25 15.87 -24.01
N GLN A 120 12.41 15.55 -23.46
CA GLN A 120 12.82 14.17 -23.16
C GLN A 120 11.91 13.53 -22.10
N ALA A 121 11.58 14.24 -21.02
CA ALA A 121 10.66 13.78 -19.99
C ALA A 121 9.26 13.50 -20.57
N ARG A 122 8.76 14.36 -21.47
CA ARG A 122 7.50 14.12 -22.18
C ARG A 122 7.56 12.93 -23.12
N GLN A 123 8.68 12.73 -23.83
CA GLN A 123 8.87 11.58 -24.71
C GLN A 123 8.97 10.27 -23.90
N LEU A 124 9.66 10.28 -22.76
CA LEU A 124 9.72 9.16 -21.82
C LEU A 124 8.32 8.87 -21.23
N ALA A 125 7.57 9.89 -20.85
CA ALA A 125 6.20 9.71 -20.35
C ALA A 125 5.22 9.21 -21.43
N ALA A 126 5.40 9.62 -22.69
CA ALA A 126 4.53 9.24 -23.80
C ALA A 126 4.89 7.87 -24.43
N ALA A 127 6.16 7.47 -24.37
CA ALA A 127 6.58 6.15 -24.82
C ALA A 127 6.15 5.12 -23.78
N GLN A 128 5.19 4.26 -24.11
CA GLN A 128 4.95 3.07 -23.28
C GLN A 128 6.23 2.22 -23.26
N PRO A 129 6.71 1.79 -22.10
CA PRO A 129 7.91 0.93 -22.02
C PRO A 129 7.71 -0.32 -22.86
N GLN A 130 8.63 -0.60 -23.77
CA GLN A 130 8.51 -1.77 -24.65
C GLN A 130 8.98 -3.04 -23.94
N SER A 131 9.77 -2.90 -22.87
CA SER A 131 10.25 -4.00 -22.05
C SER A 131 10.11 -3.71 -20.55
N ILE A 132 10.13 -4.78 -19.76
CA ILE A 132 10.08 -4.72 -18.30
C ILE A 132 11.36 -4.07 -17.74
N GLU A 133 12.49 -4.24 -18.41
CA GLU A 133 13.78 -3.62 -18.07
C GLU A 133 13.75 -2.10 -18.27
N GLU A 134 13.20 -1.61 -19.38
CA GLU A 134 13.03 -0.18 -19.62
C GLU A 134 12.10 0.47 -18.59
N MET A 135 11.00 -0.20 -18.24
CA MET A 135 10.10 0.23 -17.17
C MET A 135 10.85 0.36 -15.85
N THR A 136 11.71 -0.61 -15.53
CA THR A 136 12.49 -0.63 -14.29
C THR A 136 13.47 0.52 -14.24
N ALA A 137 14.26 0.73 -15.29
CA ALA A 137 15.23 1.82 -15.35
C ALA A 137 14.54 3.19 -15.17
N ARG A 138 13.35 3.37 -15.75
CA ARG A 138 12.56 4.59 -15.58
C ARG A 138 12.04 4.75 -14.15
N LEU A 139 11.53 3.69 -13.53
CA LEU A 139 11.09 3.72 -12.14
C LEU A 139 12.25 3.98 -11.18
N GLU A 140 13.42 3.37 -11.42
CA GLU A 140 14.66 3.63 -10.68
C GLU A 140 15.09 5.11 -10.79
N GLN A 141 15.01 5.70 -11.99
CA GLN A 141 15.26 7.13 -12.16
C GLN A 141 14.20 7.99 -11.45
N THR A 142 12.94 7.57 -11.49
CA THR A 142 11.83 8.30 -10.86
C THR A 142 11.99 8.36 -9.35
N VAL A 143 12.34 7.25 -8.69
CA VAL A 143 12.56 7.23 -7.24
C VAL A 143 13.81 8.01 -6.82
N GLN A 144 14.79 8.18 -7.71
CA GLN A 144 15.94 9.06 -7.46
C GLN A 144 15.56 10.55 -7.52
N GLN A 145 14.69 10.93 -8.45
CA GLN A 145 14.21 12.31 -8.60
C GLN A 145 13.14 12.66 -7.57
N GLN A 146 12.35 11.67 -7.15
CA GLN A 146 11.22 11.81 -6.22
C GLN A 146 11.35 10.78 -5.08
N PRO A 147 12.32 10.96 -4.17
CA PRO A 147 12.58 10.00 -3.10
C PRO A 147 11.41 9.86 -2.10
N ASP A 148 10.55 10.87 -2.03
CA ASP A 148 9.38 10.92 -1.13
C ASP A 148 8.09 10.45 -1.83
N SER A 149 8.17 9.84 -3.02
CA SER A 149 7.01 9.26 -3.71
C SER A 149 6.84 7.78 -3.35
N ALA A 150 5.95 7.50 -2.41
CA ALA A 150 5.62 6.12 -2.02
C ALA A 150 5.05 5.30 -3.19
N GLU A 151 4.29 5.94 -4.07
CA GLU A 151 3.72 5.31 -5.27
C GLU A 151 4.84 4.85 -6.22
N ALA A 152 5.87 5.68 -6.45
CA ALA A 152 7.01 5.30 -7.28
C ALA A 152 7.78 4.10 -6.68
N TRP A 153 7.99 4.10 -5.36
CA TRP A 153 8.62 2.97 -4.66
C TRP A 153 7.77 1.69 -4.72
N TYR A 154 6.45 1.81 -4.58
CA TYR A 154 5.52 0.67 -4.68
C TYR A 154 5.56 0.04 -6.08
N PHE A 155 5.45 0.83 -7.13
CA PHE A 155 5.52 0.31 -8.50
C PHE A 155 6.88 -0.29 -8.82
N LEU A 156 7.97 0.33 -8.36
CA LEU A 156 9.31 -0.23 -8.49
C LEU A 156 9.41 -1.60 -7.81
N GLY A 157 8.88 -1.74 -6.60
CA GLY A 157 8.81 -3.00 -5.87
C GLY A 157 8.04 -4.08 -6.64
N ARG A 158 6.86 -3.73 -7.18
CA ARG A 158 6.07 -4.65 -8.01
C ARG A 158 6.80 -5.08 -9.28
N THR A 159 7.51 -4.16 -9.94
CA THR A 159 8.30 -4.48 -11.13
C THR A 159 9.47 -5.41 -10.79
N TYR A 160 10.15 -5.19 -9.67
CA TYR A 160 11.18 -6.13 -9.19
C TYR A 160 10.61 -7.51 -8.85
N MET A 161 9.42 -7.60 -8.26
CA MET A 161 8.75 -8.89 -8.03
C MET A 161 8.46 -9.63 -9.35
N ALA A 162 7.99 -8.92 -10.38
CA ALA A 162 7.74 -9.50 -11.70
C ALA A 162 9.03 -10.00 -12.40
N GLN A 163 10.19 -9.47 -12.02
CA GLN A 163 11.52 -9.91 -12.48
C GLN A 163 12.17 -10.98 -11.59
N GLU A 164 11.44 -11.49 -10.59
CA GLU A 164 11.95 -12.42 -9.58
C GLU A 164 13.11 -11.84 -8.72
N ARG A 165 13.27 -10.51 -8.71
CA ARG A 165 14.26 -9.78 -7.90
C ARG A 165 13.70 -9.42 -6.53
N ALA A 166 13.33 -10.44 -5.76
CA ALA A 166 12.62 -10.26 -4.48
C ALA A 166 13.38 -9.41 -3.45
N ALA A 167 14.71 -9.52 -3.39
CA ALA A 167 15.54 -8.73 -2.45
C ALA A 167 15.51 -7.22 -2.77
N ASP A 168 15.48 -6.84 -4.05
CA ASP A 168 15.36 -5.43 -4.45
C ASP A 168 13.93 -4.94 -4.24
N ALA A 169 12.93 -5.80 -4.50
CA ALA A 169 11.53 -5.50 -4.20
C ALA A 169 11.30 -5.23 -2.71
N ALA A 170 11.89 -6.04 -1.83
CA ALA A 170 11.75 -5.87 -0.38
C ALA A 170 12.31 -4.52 0.10
N LYS A 171 13.42 -4.06 -0.50
CA LYS A 171 13.96 -2.72 -0.22
C LYS A 171 13.02 -1.63 -0.72
N ALA A 172 12.50 -1.74 -1.94
CA ALA A 172 11.60 -0.75 -2.52
C ALA A 172 10.28 -0.64 -1.75
N PHE A 173 9.65 -1.76 -1.39
CA PHE A 173 8.46 -1.75 -0.53
C PHE A 173 8.74 -1.21 0.87
N GLY A 174 9.90 -1.55 1.46
CA GLY A 174 10.32 -0.95 2.73
C GLY A 174 10.40 0.58 2.65
N ARG A 175 10.97 1.13 1.57
CA ARG A 175 10.98 2.59 1.33
C ARG A 175 9.58 3.17 1.13
N ALA A 176 8.70 2.46 0.45
CA ALA A 176 7.30 2.88 0.31
C ALA A 176 6.62 2.96 1.70
N VAL A 177 6.86 1.98 2.58
CA VAL A 177 6.32 1.96 3.96
C VAL A 177 6.87 3.12 4.79
N ASP A 178 8.17 3.42 4.67
CA ASP A 178 8.79 4.55 5.37
C ASP A 178 8.15 5.90 5.00
N VAL A 179 7.72 6.04 3.74
CA VAL A 179 7.23 7.30 3.18
C VAL A 179 5.71 7.47 3.31
N ALA A 180 4.92 6.45 2.95
CA ALA A 180 3.44 6.50 3.01
C ALA A 180 2.87 6.06 4.36
N GLY A 181 3.69 5.46 5.23
CA GLY A 181 3.24 4.81 6.44
C GLY A 181 2.84 3.35 6.22
N ARG A 182 2.33 2.74 7.28
CA ARG A 182 2.16 1.29 7.42
C ARG A 182 0.76 0.83 7.00
N ALA A 183 0.37 1.13 5.76
CA ALA A 183 -0.93 0.70 5.22
C ALA A 183 -0.98 -0.84 5.07
N PRO A 184 -2.14 -1.50 5.30
CA PRO A 184 -2.23 -2.97 5.32
C PRO A 184 -1.76 -3.63 4.03
N GLU A 185 -2.23 -3.15 2.87
CA GLU A 185 -1.82 -3.66 1.56
C GLU A 185 -0.30 -3.58 1.37
N LEU A 186 0.30 -2.48 1.80
CA LEU A 186 1.72 -2.24 1.64
C LEU A 186 2.58 -3.13 2.55
N LEU A 187 2.11 -3.37 3.78
CA LEU A 187 2.71 -4.34 4.69
C LEU A 187 2.65 -5.77 4.12
N GLY A 188 1.50 -6.15 3.52
CA GLY A 188 1.34 -7.44 2.84
C GLY A 188 2.31 -7.62 1.68
N GLN A 189 2.44 -6.61 0.80
CA GLN A 189 3.40 -6.64 -0.31
C GLN A 189 4.85 -6.69 0.18
N TRP A 190 5.18 -5.95 1.23
CA TRP A 190 6.52 -5.98 1.81
C TRP A 190 6.86 -7.34 2.43
N ALA A 191 5.92 -7.93 3.18
CA ALA A 191 6.05 -9.27 3.73
C ALA A 191 6.23 -10.32 2.61
N GLN A 192 5.47 -10.22 1.52
CA GLN A 192 5.63 -11.11 0.38
C GLN A 192 7.03 -11.01 -0.23
N ALA A 193 7.51 -9.79 -0.48
CA ALA A 193 8.83 -9.60 -1.05
C ALA A 193 9.94 -10.13 -0.13
N LEU A 194 9.84 -9.92 1.19
CA LEU A 194 10.76 -10.48 2.18
C LEU A 194 10.74 -12.00 2.18
N TYR A 195 9.55 -12.62 2.15
CA TYR A 195 9.41 -14.07 2.12
C TYR A 195 10.16 -14.70 0.94
N PHE A 196 10.03 -14.13 -0.25
CA PHE A 196 10.79 -14.62 -1.41
C PHE A 196 12.28 -14.26 -1.35
N ALA A 197 12.65 -13.09 -0.83
CA ALA A 197 14.04 -12.67 -0.68
C ALA A 197 14.82 -13.58 0.29
N GLU A 198 14.15 -14.09 1.31
CA GLU A 198 14.71 -14.99 2.32
C GLU A 198 14.56 -16.47 1.99
N GLY A 199 14.32 -16.81 0.72
CA GLY A 199 14.26 -18.20 0.27
C GLY A 199 13.04 -18.97 0.78
N LYS A 200 11.90 -18.28 0.96
CA LYS A 200 10.61 -18.84 1.39
C LYS A 200 10.64 -19.41 2.81
N GLN A 201 11.45 -18.81 3.68
CA GLN A 201 11.49 -19.17 5.09
C GLN A 201 10.58 -18.26 5.90
N TRP A 202 9.77 -18.84 6.77
CA TRP A 202 8.96 -18.07 7.71
C TRP A 202 9.80 -17.62 8.91
N ASN A 203 9.67 -16.36 9.30
CA ASN A 203 10.41 -15.77 10.41
C ASN A 203 9.53 -14.83 11.25
N GLU A 204 10.08 -14.32 12.36
CA GLU A 204 9.35 -13.42 13.27
C GLU A 204 8.96 -12.08 12.62
N GLN A 205 9.80 -11.56 11.72
CA GLN A 205 9.53 -10.30 11.02
C GLN A 205 8.32 -10.42 10.08
N LEU A 206 8.23 -11.52 9.33
CA LEU A 206 7.09 -11.83 8.46
C LEU A 206 5.81 -12.01 9.27
N GLN A 207 5.90 -12.70 10.41
CA GLN A 207 4.79 -12.85 11.34
C GLN A 207 4.31 -11.47 11.83
N ALA A 208 5.22 -10.62 12.30
CA ALA A 208 4.87 -9.29 12.78
C ALA A 208 4.24 -8.40 11.69
N LEU A 209 4.77 -8.42 10.47
CA LEU A 209 4.22 -7.64 9.35
C LEU A 209 2.82 -8.10 8.94
N THR A 210 2.61 -9.42 8.85
CA THR A 210 1.31 -9.98 8.47
C THR A 210 0.27 -9.84 9.58
N ASP A 211 0.67 -9.94 10.85
CA ASP A 211 -0.22 -9.69 11.99
C ASP A 211 -0.64 -8.22 12.05
N GLU A 212 0.29 -7.28 11.83
CA GLU A 212 -0.03 -5.85 11.77
C GLU A 212 -0.97 -5.52 10.60
N ALA A 213 -0.70 -6.09 9.41
CA ALA A 213 -1.56 -5.93 8.25
C ALA A 213 -2.99 -6.43 8.55
N LEU A 214 -3.13 -7.64 9.09
CA LEU A 214 -4.44 -8.23 9.41
C LEU A 214 -5.15 -7.59 10.59
N GLN A 215 -4.41 -6.95 11.51
CA GLN A 215 -5.00 -6.17 12.60
C GLN A 215 -5.68 -4.91 12.06
N ALA A 216 -5.07 -4.27 11.05
CA ALA A 216 -5.60 -3.06 10.43
C ALA A 216 -6.65 -3.37 9.34
N ASP A 217 -6.46 -4.45 8.58
CA ASP A 217 -7.42 -4.96 7.60
C ASP A 217 -7.51 -6.51 7.67
N PRO A 218 -8.54 -7.06 8.33
CA PRO A 218 -8.75 -8.50 8.42
C PRO A 218 -8.93 -9.21 7.07
N GLU A 219 -9.17 -8.49 5.98
CA GLU A 219 -9.38 -9.05 4.65
C GLU A 219 -8.16 -8.89 3.73
N GLU A 220 -7.01 -8.46 4.27
CA GLU A 220 -5.80 -8.24 3.47
C GLU A 220 -5.33 -9.53 2.79
N VAL A 221 -5.45 -9.53 1.47
CA VAL A 221 -5.35 -10.70 0.59
C VAL A 221 -3.95 -11.34 0.64
N THR A 222 -2.89 -10.52 0.64
CA THR A 222 -1.52 -11.00 0.54
C THR A 222 -1.08 -11.72 1.81
N SER A 223 -1.39 -11.15 2.97
CA SER A 223 -1.09 -11.69 4.30
C SER A 223 -1.87 -12.96 4.57
N LEU A 224 -3.15 -13.02 4.22
CA LEU A 224 -3.94 -14.26 4.31
C LEU A 224 -3.32 -15.39 3.48
N GLY A 225 -2.86 -15.07 2.26
CA GLY A 225 -2.17 -16.04 1.40
C GLY A 225 -0.87 -16.57 2.00
N LEU A 226 0.01 -15.66 2.45
CA LEU A 226 1.29 -15.99 3.06
C LEU A 226 1.15 -16.80 4.36
N LEU A 227 0.24 -16.38 5.25
CA LEU A 227 -0.02 -17.09 6.51
C LEU A 227 -0.58 -18.49 6.27
N GLY A 228 -1.41 -18.67 5.24
CA GLY A 228 -1.89 -19.99 4.85
C GLY A 228 -0.75 -20.90 4.34
N ILE A 229 0.18 -20.36 3.53
CA ILE A 229 1.38 -21.08 3.08
C ILE A 229 2.25 -21.47 4.28
N ALA A 230 2.56 -20.52 5.16
CA ALA A 230 3.39 -20.76 6.33
C ALA A 230 2.78 -21.78 7.29
N ALA A 231 1.46 -21.71 7.51
CA ALA A 231 0.73 -22.67 8.32
C ALA A 231 0.79 -24.07 7.70
N TYR A 232 0.61 -24.19 6.38
CA TYR A 232 0.68 -25.46 5.67
C TYR A 232 2.08 -26.09 5.76
N GLU A 233 3.13 -25.31 5.52
CA GLU A 233 4.53 -25.77 5.61
C GLU A 233 4.91 -26.17 7.04
N SER A 234 4.33 -25.50 8.03
CA SER A 234 4.49 -25.85 9.45
C SER A 234 3.58 -27.00 9.92
N GLN A 235 2.91 -27.71 9.00
CA GLN A 235 1.94 -28.79 9.29
C GLN A 235 0.74 -28.37 10.15
N ARG A 236 0.50 -27.06 10.30
CA ARG A 236 -0.69 -26.49 10.95
C ARG A 236 -1.82 -26.40 9.93
N TYR A 237 -2.24 -27.54 9.41
CA TYR A 237 -3.18 -27.62 8.31
C TYR A 237 -4.55 -26.98 8.63
N ALA A 238 -5.01 -27.06 9.88
CA ALA A 238 -6.25 -26.40 10.31
C ALA A 238 -6.17 -24.86 10.18
N ASP A 239 -5.03 -24.27 10.58
CA ASP A 239 -4.78 -22.83 10.42
C ASP A 239 -4.70 -22.46 8.93
N ALA A 240 -4.03 -23.28 8.12
CA ALA A 240 -3.89 -23.06 6.68
C ALA A 240 -5.26 -23.02 5.98
N VAL A 241 -6.13 -23.99 6.29
CA VAL A 241 -7.51 -24.03 5.79
C VAL A 241 -8.25 -22.75 6.17
N ARG A 242 -8.18 -22.33 7.44
CA ARG A 242 -8.86 -21.12 7.92
C ARG A 242 -8.41 -19.85 7.20
N TYR A 243 -7.10 -19.67 6.98
CA TYR A 243 -6.59 -18.50 6.26
C TYR A 243 -6.98 -18.50 4.79
N TRP A 244 -6.84 -19.65 4.11
CA TRP A 244 -7.18 -19.76 2.70
C TRP A 244 -8.69 -19.69 2.42
N GLU A 245 -9.54 -20.18 3.32
CA GLU A 245 -10.99 -20.00 3.21
C GLU A 245 -11.38 -18.51 3.28
N ARG A 246 -10.80 -17.76 4.22
CA ARG A 246 -10.97 -16.30 4.30
C ARG A 246 -10.49 -15.62 3.02
N LEU A 247 -9.33 -16.00 2.52
CA LEU A 247 -8.79 -15.48 1.26
C LEU A 247 -9.74 -15.70 0.09
N VAL A 248 -10.25 -16.93 -0.08
CA VAL A 248 -11.20 -17.27 -1.15
C VAL A 248 -12.52 -16.50 -1.02
N ALA A 249 -12.95 -16.17 0.20
CA ALA A 249 -14.17 -15.39 0.43
C ALA A 249 -14.04 -13.92 -0.02
N VAL A 250 -12.83 -13.35 0.08
CA VAL A 250 -12.53 -11.96 -0.32
C VAL A 250 -12.23 -11.84 -1.82
N LEU A 251 -11.67 -12.88 -2.44
CA LEU A 251 -11.29 -12.85 -3.85
C LEU A 251 -12.52 -12.84 -4.80
N PRO A 252 -12.48 -12.05 -5.90
CA PRO A 252 -13.52 -12.05 -6.93
C PRO A 252 -13.81 -13.45 -7.48
N GLU A 253 -15.07 -13.76 -7.79
CA GLU A 253 -15.49 -15.11 -8.27
C GLU A 253 -14.73 -15.59 -9.52
N GLN A 254 -14.36 -14.67 -10.39
CA GLN A 254 -13.64 -14.94 -11.64
C GLN A 254 -12.10 -14.92 -11.48
N ASP A 255 -11.57 -14.73 -10.27
CA ASP A 255 -10.12 -14.70 -10.05
C ASP A 255 -9.51 -16.11 -10.27
N PRO A 256 -8.53 -16.24 -11.18
CA PRO A 256 -7.94 -17.54 -11.52
C PRO A 256 -7.25 -18.23 -10.33
N SER A 257 -6.83 -17.46 -9.32
CA SER A 257 -6.14 -17.95 -8.13
C SER A 257 -7.07 -18.75 -7.21
N ARG A 258 -8.39 -18.53 -7.27
CA ARG A 258 -9.38 -19.23 -6.43
C ARG A 258 -9.31 -20.75 -6.61
N ALA A 259 -9.13 -21.23 -7.84
CA ALA A 259 -9.02 -22.66 -8.11
C ALA A 259 -7.75 -23.26 -7.47
N ALA A 260 -6.62 -22.56 -7.58
CA ALA A 260 -5.36 -23.00 -6.97
C ALA A 260 -5.43 -23.04 -5.44
N ILE A 261 -6.06 -22.02 -4.83
CA ILE A 261 -6.23 -21.94 -3.38
C ILE A 261 -7.21 -23.03 -2.89
N ALA A 262 -8.31 -23.28 -3.60
CA ALA A 262 -9.24 -24.36 -3.31
C ALA A 262 -8.54 -25.73 -3.30
N GLY A 263 -7.70 -26.01 -4.30
CA GLY A 263 -6.89 -27.23 -4.31
C GLY A 263 -5.85 -27.29 -3.17
N GLY A 264 -5.38 -26.14 -2.67
CA GLY A 264 -4.56 -26.06 -1.44
C GLY A 264 -5.36 -26.43 -0.19
N ILE A 265 -6.57 -25.89 -0.06
CA ILE A 265 -7.50 -26.19 1.05
C ILE A 265 -7.83 -27.68 1.09
N GLU A 266 -8.15 -28.29 -0.05
CA GLU A 266 -8.45 -29.73 -0.14
C GLU A 266 -7.25 -30.58 0.29
N ARG A 267 -6.05 -30.26 -0.18
CA ARG A 267 -4.82 -30.97 0.25
C ARG A 267 -4.58 -30.82 1.75
N ALA A 268 -4.75 -29.61 2.30
CA ALA A 268 -4.61 -29.40 3.74
C ALA A 268 -5.62 -30.22 4.55
N ARG A 269 -6.88 -30.29 4.10
CA ARG A 269 -7.92 -31.13 4.74
C ARG A 269 -7.61 -32.63 4.62
N GLN A 270 -7.05 -33.09 3.50
CA GLN A 270 -6.59 -34.46 3.35
C GLN A 270 -5.47 -34.77 4.32
N GLN A 271 -4.45 -33.90 4.45
CA GLN A 271 -3.37 -34.07 5.41
C GLN A 271 -3.88 -34.08 6.87
N MET A 272 -4.91 -33.29 7.19
CA MET A 272 -5.60 -33.38 8.49
C MET A 272 -6.26 -34.74 8.67
N ALA A 273 -7.02 -35.22 7.68
CA ALA A 273 -7.68 -36.51 7.73
C ALA A 273 -6.70 -37.69 7.76
N GLU A 274 -5.54 -37.58 7.12
CA GLU A 274 -4.44 -38.55 7.14
C GLU A 274 -3.69 -38.54 8.48
N GLY A 275 -3.56 -37.37 9.12
CA GLY A 275 -3.06 -37.23 10.48
C GLY A 275 -4.04 -37.70 11.56
N GLU A 276 -5.35 -37.73 11.25
CA GLU A 276 -6.44 -38.21 12.11
C GLU A 276 -6.89 -39.64 11.78
N GLN A 277 -6.45 -40.21 10.67
CA GLN A 277 -6.62 -41.62 10.36
C GLN A 277 -5.75 -42.43 11.32
N PRO A 278 -6.31 -43.38 12.09
CA PRO A 278 -5.49 -44.35 12.80
C PRO A 278 -4.72 -45.10 11.72
N SER A 279 -3.41 -44.85 11.65
CA SER A 279 -2.51 -45.55 10.75
C SER A 279 -2.70 -47.06 10.96
N ALA A 280 -3.39 -47.71 10.03
CA ALA A 280 -3.52 -49.16 9.97
C ALA A 280 -2.21 -49.82 9.48
N ALA A 281 -1.09 -49.09 9.48
CA ALA A 281 0.23 -49.54 9.06
C ALA A 281 1.36 -48.92 9.90
N ALA A 282 1.12 -48.63 11.18
CA ALA A 282 2.21 -48.41 12.12
C ALA A 282 2.53 -49.75 12.81
N GLU A 283 3.65 -50.37 12.41
CA GLU A 283 4.32 -51.34 13.28
C GLU A 283 4.69 -50.69 14.63
N PRO A 284 4.70 -51.47 15.72
CA PRO A 284 4.55 -50.98 17.08
C PRO A 284 5.90 -50.55 17.65
N ASP A 285 6.19 -49.25 17.64
CA ASP A 285 7.31 -48.71 18.44
C ASP A 285 6.92 -47.42 19.16
N ALA A 286 5.96 -47.56 20.06
CA ALA A 286 6.04 -47.00 21.39
C ALA A 286 5.38 -48.02 22.31
N LYS A 287 6.13 -48.57 23.28
CA LYS A 287 5.62 -49.50 24.30
C LYS A 287 4.58 -48.80 25.18
N VAL A 288 3.37 -48.62 24.68
CA VAL A 288 2.19 -48.29 25.49
C VAL A 288 1.23 -49.45 25.30
N GLN A 289 1.30 -50.40 26.22
CA GLN A 289 0.34 -51.48 26.26
C GLN A 289 -0.99 -50.89 26.71
N ALA A 290 -2.04 -51.09 25.92
CA ALA A 290 -3.38 -50.71 26.36
C ALA A 290 -3.75 -51.52 27.60
N LEU A 291 -4.06 -50.84 28.70
CA LEU A 291 -4.47 -51.48 29.95
C LEU A 291 -5.85 -52.11 29.74
N GLN A 292 -5.92 -53.43 29.84
CA GLN A 292 -7.19 -54.15 29.77
C GLN A 292 -7.85 -54.16 31.14
N VAL A 293 -9.07 -53.63 31.22
CA VAL A 293 -9.85 -53.52 32.46
C VAL A 293 -11.18 -54.23 32.27
N SER A 294 -11.47 -55.21 33.11
CA SER A 294 -12.79 -55.83 33.21
C SER A 294 -13.56 -55.19 34.36
N VAL A 295 -14.67 -54.54 34.04
CA VAL A 295 -15.51 -53.85 35.03
C VAL A 295 -16.78 -54.65 35.29
N SER A 296 -17.10 -54.84 36.56
CA SER A 296 -18.30 -55.53 37.04
C SER A 296 -18.92 -54.81 38.22
N LEU A 297 -20.21 -55.07 38.49
CA LEU A 297 -20.91 -54.51 39.65
C LEU A 297 -21.03 -55.55 40.76
N ALA A 298 -20.92 -55.11 42.01
CA ALA A 298 -21.30 -55.92 43.15
C ALA A 298 -22.83 -56.11 43.20
N PRO A 299 -23.34 -57.24 43.74
CA PRO A 299 -24.78 -57.53 43.81
C PRO A 299 -25.61 -56.44 44.50
N ASP A 300 -25.05 -55.80 45.53
CA ASP A 300 -25.73 -54.73 46.28
C ASP A 300 -25.82 -53.43 45.49
N VAL A 301 -24.84 -53.16 44.62
CA VAL A 301 -24.84 -51.98 43.74
C VAL A 301 -25.85 -52.19 42.61
N GLN A 302 -25.92 -53.39 42.04
CA GLN A 302 -26.83 -53.73 40.94
C GLN A 302 -28.32 -53.46 41.28
N GLN A 303 -28.71 -53.57 42.56
CA GLN A 303 -30.08 -53.28 43.01
C GLN A 303 -30.37 -51.78 43.16
N ASN A 304 -29.35 -50.92 43.18
CA ASN A 304 -29.44 -49.50 43.49
C ASN A 304 -29.09 -48.57 42.32
N VAL A 305 -28.87 -49.12 41.12
CA VAL A 305 -28.51 -48.39 39.90
C VAL A 305 -29.50 -48.70 38.77
N GLN A 306 -29.68 -47.75 37.84
CA GLN A 306 -30.53 -47.94 36.67
C GLN A 306 -29.72 -48.41 35.46
N PRO A 307 -30.31 -49.20 34.53
CA PRO A 307 -29.59 -49.67 33.34
C PRO A 307 -28.99 -48.56 32.46
N ASP A 308 -29.62 -47.39 32.41
CA ASP A 308 -29.15 -46.22 31.63
C ASP A 308 -28.17 -45.31 32.38
N ASP A 309 -27.85 -45.59 33.64
CA ASP A 309 -26.87 -44.80 34.39
C ASP A 309 -25.50 -44.88 33.71
N ALA A 310 -24.79 -43.74 33.65
CA ALA A 310 -23.49 -43.67 32.99
C ALA A 310 -22.37 -44.22 33.90
N VAL A 311 -21.51 -45.07 33.34
CA VAL A 311 -20.33 -45.61 33.98
C VAL A 311 -19.09 -45.01 33.33
N PHE A 312 -18.29 -44.28 34.10
CA PHE A 312 -17.02 -43.70 33.68
C PHE A 312 -15.87 -44.55 34.20
N ILE A 313 -15.05 -45.06 33.29
CA ILE A 313 -13.88 -45.87 33.59
C ILE A 313 -12.67 -45.03 33.18
N PHE A 314 -11.81 -44.71 34.13
CA PHE A 314 -10.68 -43.82 33.89
C PHE A 314 -9.43 -44.22 34.66
N ALA A 315 -8.29 -43.82 34.12
CA ALA A 315 -7.00 -43.92 34.79
C ALA A 315 -6.65 -42.56 35.42
N ARG A 316 -6.14 -42.55 36.65
CA ARG A 316 -5.58 -41.35 37.30
C ARG A 316 -4.15 -41.60 37.78
N SER A 317 -3.36 -40.53 37.90
CA SER A 317 -2.04 -40.64 38.51
C SER A 317 -2.14 -40.82 40.03
N LEU A 318 -1.17 -41.53 40.62
CA LEU A 318 -1.05 -41.69 42.08
C LEU A 318 -0.45 -40.46 42.77
N SER A 319 0.21 -39.60 42.00
CA SER A 319 0.87 -38.38 42.48
C SER A 319 0.62 -37.27 41.47
N GLY A 320 -0.27 -36.33 41.83
CA GLY A 320 -0.67 -35.23 40.96
C GLY A 320 -2.09 -34.73 41.24
N PRO A 321 -2.58 -33.72 40.49
CA PRO A 321 -3.95 -33.26 40.56
C PRO A 321 -4.94 -34.39 40.27
N PRO A 322 -6.14 -34.43 40.89
CA PRO A 322 -7.12 -35.52 40.75
C PRO A 322 -7.88 -35.46 39.41
N VAL A 323 -7.14 -35.32 38.30
CA VAL A 323 -7.68 -35.24 36.95
C VAL A 323 -7.54 -36.60 36.25
N PRO A 324 -8.56 -37.04 35.50
CA PRO A 324 -8.49 -38.30 34.77
C PRO A 324 -7.56 -38.16 33.55
N LEU A 325 -6.66 -39.13 33.38
CA LEU A 325 -5.70 -39.19 32.27
C LEU A 325 -6.36 -39.70 31.00
N ALA A 326 -7.26 -40.67 31.13
CA ALA A 326 -8.01 -41.26 30.04
C ALA A 326 -9.40 -41.65 30.54
N VAL A 327 -10.46 -41.43 29.76
CA VAL A 327 -11.84 -41.70 30.19
C VAL A 327 -12.59 -42.47 29.12
N LYS A 328 -13.24 -43.57 29.53
CA LYS A 328 -14.20 -44.31 28.71
C LYS A 328 -15.56 -44.29 29.38
N ARG A 329 -16.60 -44.02 28.58
CA ARG A 329 -17.99 -43.97 29.04
C ARG A 329 -18.73 -45.21 28.55
N LEU A 330 -19.38 -45.91 29.47
CA LEU A 330 -20.30 -47.03 29.23
C LEU A 330 -21.64 -46.76 29.93
N LYS A 331 -22.62 -47.65 29.73
CA LYS A 331 -23.83 -47.72 30.53
C LYS A 331 -23.77 -48.89 31.53
N VAL A 332 -24.57 -48.82 32.59
CA VAL A 332 -24.73 -49.94 33.52
C VAL A 332 -25.24 -51.19 32.82
N SER A 333 -26.11 -51.05 31.81
CA SER A 333 -26.59 -52.16 30.97
C SER A 333 -25.49 -52.91 30.23
N ASP A 334 -24.33 -52.28 30.01
CA ASP A 334 -23.23 -52.84 29.24
C ASP A 334 -22.30 -53.71 30.12
N LEU A 335 -22.49 -53.71 31.44
CA LEU A 335 -21.65 -54.42 32.40
C LEU A 335 -22.15 -55.86 32.66
N PRO A 336 -21.26 -56.86 32.83
CA PRO A 336 -19.80 -56.73 32.87
C PRO A 336 -19.18 -56.50 31.48
N ALA A 337 -18.27 -55.54 31.39
CA ALA A 337 -17.59 -55.16 30.15
C ALA A 337 -16.07 -55.25 30.28
N GLN A 338 -15.39 -55.57 29.18
CA GLN A 338 -13.94 -55.43 29.07
C GLN A 338 -13.62 -54.20 28.23
N VAL A 339 -12.79 -53.32 28.77
CA VAL A 339 -12.37 -52.08 28.11
C VAL A 339 -10.86 -51.98 28.08
N SER A 340 -10.34 -51.54 26.94
CA SER A 340 -8.98 -51.03 26.82
C SER A 340 -8.95 -49.54 27.15
N LEU A 341 -7.98 -49.14 27.96
CA LEU A 341 -7.58 -47.75 28.19
C LEU A 341 -6.17 -47.53 27.66
N SER A 342 -5.99 -46.53 26.82
CA SER A 342 -4.69 -46.16 26.25
C SER A 342 -4.55 -44.65 26.08
N ASP A 343 -3.40 -44.20 25.59
CA ASP A 343 -3.12 -42.77 25.38
C ASP A 343 -4.05 -42.09 24.36
N VAL A 344 -4.75 -42.87 23.52
CA VAL A 344 -5.74 -42.33 22.57
C VAL A 344 -7.04 -41.90 23.25
N ASP A 345 -7.28 -42.41 24.47
CA ASP A 345 -8.46 -42.10 25.27
C ASP A 345 -8.21 -40.87 26.17
N ALA A 346 -7.07 -40.19 26.00
CA ALA A 346 -6.66 -39.06 26.82
C ALA A 346 -7.43 -37.77 26.47
N MET A 347 -8.00 -37.11 27.48
CA MET A 347 -8.76 -35.88 27.29
C MET A 347 -7.89 -34.65 26.99
N MET A 348 -6.60 -34.71 27.36
CA MET A 348 -5.64 -33.64 27.13
C MET A 348 -4.37 -34.23 26.48
N PRO A 349 -3.90 -33.68 25.34
CA PRO A 349 -2.76 -34.24 24.62
C PRO A 349 -1.44 -34.18 25.41
N GLN A 350 -1.38 -33.37 26.48
CA GLN A 350 -0.20 -33.24 27.34
C GLN A 350 -0.19 -34.15 28.58
N LEU A 351 -1.30 -34.80 28.93
CA LEU A 351 -1.43 -35.66 30.11
C LEU A 351 -1.86 -37.07 29.68
N LYS A 352 -0.88 -37.95 29.45
CA LYS A 352 -1.06 -39.30 28.90
C LYS A 352 -0.77 -40.38 29.93
N ILE A 353 -1.33 -41.59 29.78
CA ILE A 353 -1.04 -42.74 30.65
C ILE A 353 0.45 -43.11 30.56
N SER A 354 1.04 -43.03 29.36
CA SER A 354 2.46 -43.34 29.12
C SER A 354 3.47 -42.47 29.88
N GLN A 355 3.05 -41.31 30.36
CA GLN A 355 3.93 -40.40 31.12
C GLN A 355 4.06 -40.78 32.60
N PHE A 356 3.25 -41.73 33.08
CA PHE A 356 3.24 -42.15 34.48
C PHE A 356 3.57 -43.64 34.58
N ASP A 357 4.59 -44.00 35.37
CA ASP A 357 5.00 -45.39 35.55
C ASP A 357 3.90 -46.27 36.18
N GLN A 358 3.07 -45.66 37.04
CA GLN A 358 1.96 -46.31 37.72
C GLN A 358 0.71 -45.43 37.67
N VAL A 359 -0.43 -46.06 37.43
CA VAL A 359 -1.75 -45.43 37.42
C VAL A 359 -2.71 -46.19 38.32
N GLN A 360 -3.73 -45.50 38.80
CA GLN A 360 -4.85 -46.11 39.50
C GLN A 360 -6.08 -46.12 38.59
N LEU A 361 -6.70 -47.29 38.44
CA LEU A 361 -7.93 -47.44 37.67
C LEU A 361 -9.13 -47.18 38.57
N VAL A 362 -10.07 -46.39 38.07
CA VAL A 362 -11.28 -46.01 38.79
C VAL A 362 -12.48 -46.17 37.85
N ALA A 363 -13.51 -46.84 38.35
CA ALA A 363 -14.82 -46.93 37.70
C ALA A 363 -15.83 -46.23 38.59
N ARG A 364 -16.61 -45.34 38.00
CA ARG A 364 -17.58 -44.51 38.72
C ARG A 364 -18.91 -44.52 38.00
N ILE A 365 -20.00 -44.72 38.74
CA ILE A 365 -21.36 -44.57 38.24
C ILE A 365 -21.82 -43.16 38.57
N SER A 366 -22.28 -42.43 37.55
CA SER A 366 -22.82 -41.07 37.71
C SER A 366 -24.14 -40.95 36.95
N ARG A 367 -25.25 -40.81 37.67
CA ARG A 367 -26.56 -40.54 37.06
C ARG A 367 -26.63 -39.17 36.39
N ALA A 368 -25.89 -38.19 36.90
CA ALA A 368 -25.79 -36.84 36.32
C ALA A 368 -24.87 -36.74 35.08
N GLY A 369 -24.25 -37.86 34.64
CA GLY A 369 -23.35 -37.88 33.49
C GLY A 369 -22.00 -37.16 33.67
N ASN A 370 -21.52 -37.00 34.91
CA ASN A 370 -20.22 -36.38 35.20
C ASN A 370 -19.15 -37.44 35.55
N ALA A 371 -17.97 -37.36 34.96
CA ALA A 371 -16.86 -38.29 35.25
C ALA A 371 -16.18 -38.03 36.62
N THR A 372 -16.31 -36.81 37.16
CA THR A 372 -15.60 -36.37 38.39
C THR A 372 -16.41 -36.52 39.67
N GLN A 373 -17.73 -36.69 39.57
CA GLN A 373 -18.65 -36.87 40.69
C GLN A 373 -19.63 -37.99 40.35
N GLY A 374 -19.85 -38.93 41.26
CA GLY A 374 -20.81 -40.02 41.06
C GLY A 374 -21.42 -40.51 42.37
N GLU A 375 -22.24 -41.54 42.29
CA GLU A 375 -22.90 -42.17 43.44
C GLU A 375 -22.16 -43.42 43.92
N TRP A 376 -21.52 -44.15 43.00
CA TRP A 376 -20.80 -45.40 43.27
C TRP A 376 -19.43 -45.38 42.62
N ILE A 377 -18.45 -46.00 43.29
CA ILE A 377 -17.06 -46.06 42.87
C ILE A 377 -16.48 -47.45 43.09
N GLY A 378 -15.57 -47.85 42.20
CA GLY A 378 -14.69 -49.00 42.33
C GLY A 378 -13.28 -48.55 41.98
N GLN A 379 -12.28 -48.95 42.76
CA GLN A 379 -10.89 -48.55 42.57
C GLN A 379 -9.97 -49.76 42.58
N SER A 380 -8.96 -49.76 41.71
CA SER A 380 -7.86 -50.73 41.79
C SER A 380 -6.75 -50.21 42.72
N GLY A 381 -5.82 -51.11 43.08
CA GLY A 381 -4.50 -50.69 43.56
C GLY A 381 -3.66 -50.06 42.43
N PRO A 382 -2.41 -49.63 42.72
CA PRO A 382 -1.45 -49.17 41.72
C PRO A 382 -1.21 -50.23 40.65
N VAL A 383 -1.41 -49.86 39.38
CA VAL A 383 -1.15 -50.71 38.21
C VAL A 383 -0.03 -50.08 37.40
N ALA A 384 0.99 -50.87 37.03
CA ALA A 384 2.04 -50.39 36.14
C ALA A 384 1.46 -50.08 34.75
N ASN A 385 1.91 -49.01 34.12
CA ASN A 385 1.46 -48.64 32.75
C ASN A 385 1.84 -49.70 31.68
N SER A 386 2.74 -50.62 32.02
CA SER A 386 3.18 -51.74 31.19
C SER A 386 2.55 -53.08 31.59
N ALA A 387 1.42 -53.06 32.31
CA ALA A 387 0.74 -54.29 32.70
C ALA A 387 -0.07 -54.87 31.53
N THR A 388 0.21 -56.12 31.15
CA THR A 388 -0.57 -56.88 30.16
C THR A 388 -1.76 -57.62 30.76
N ASP A 389 -1.76 -57.82 32.08
CA ASP A 389 -2.74 -58.66 32.75
C ASP A 389 -4.09 -57.93 32.86
N LEU A 390 -5.18 -58.68 32.66
CA LEU A 390 -6.54 -58.17 32.77
C LEU A 390 -6.82 -57.68 34.20
N GLN A 391 -6.96 -56.38 34.37
CA GLN A 391 -7.26 -55.75 35.65
C GLN A 391 -8.75 -55.87 35.93
N THR A 392 -9.11 -56.52 37.03
CA THR A 392 -10.52 -56.65 37.42
C THR A 392 -10.89 -55.50 38.35
N LEU A 393 -11.97 -54.80 38.02
CA LEU A 393 -12.47 -53.65 38.75
C LEU A 393 -13.92 -53.90 39.15
N LEU A 394 -14.15 -53.99 40.45
CA LEU A 394 -15.48 -54.19 41.02
C LEU A 394 -15.99 -52.86 41.56
N ILE A 395 -17.19 -52.45 41.13
CA ILE A 395 -17.89 -51.29 41.69
C ILE A 395 -18.69 -51.78 42.90
N ASP A 396 -18.26 -51.39 44.10
CA ASP A 396 -18.76 -51.94 45.38
C ASP A 396 -19.05 -50.89 46.47
N SER A 397 -18.54 -49.67 46.34
CA SER A 397 -18.56 -48.66 47.40
C SER A 397 -19.23 -47.36 46.94
N ARG A 398 -19.80 -46.60 47.89
CA ARG A 398 -20.39 -45.28 47.59
C ARG A 398 -19.29 -44.22 47.44
N ASP A 399 -19.41 -43.40 46.40
CA ASP A 399 -18.47 -42.31 46.14
C ASP A 399 -18.58 -41.26 47.26
N GLY A 400 -17.48 -41.00 47.98
CA GLY A 400 -17.43 -40.02 49.08
C GLY A 400 -17.45 -40.58 50.51
N GLN A 401 -17.48 -41.90 50.73
CA GLN A 401 -17.10 -42.48 52.02
C GLN A 401 -15.61 -42.87 52.02
N PRO A 402 -14.81 -42.56 53.06
CA PRO A 402 -13.46 -43.10 53.17
C PRO A 402 -13.55 -44.62 53.32
N GLN A 403 -12.73 -45.33 52.55
CA GLN A 403 -12.50 -46.78 52.73
C GLN A 403 -11.81 -47.07 54.05
#